data_AF-A0A916E3V2-F1
#
_entry.id   AF-A0A916E3V2-F1
#
_cell.length_a   1.000
_cell.length_b   1.000
_cell.length_c   1.000
_cell.angle_alpha   90.00
_cell.angle_beta   90.00
_cell.angle_gamma   90.00
#
_symmetry.space_group_name_H-M   'P 1'
#
loop_
_entity.id
_entity.type
_entity.pdbx_description
1 polymer ?
#
loop_
_entity_poly.entity_id
_entity_poly.type
_entity_poly.pdbx_seq_one_letter_code
_entity_poly.pdbx_strand_id
1 'polypeptide(L)'
;MTDNIEMNPNEWTNWIKEAISKKHIKYYEYKDFHNIEINSYDFGNVYRVNWKNSKQYFSLKSFNLDNITVKEIIREFELRRKVNFHENIVQFFGITNKESQNIQLRQYLLVMEYFNGGSLRNYLEEKFKDLTWENKYKLAHQLSSAVSHLHEKGIVHCDLHTSRRETMVPDTPTDYFNIYTECWDSKPNNRPTMDQRIK
;
A
#
# COMPACT_ATOMS: atom_id res chain seq x y z
N MET A 1 0.25 -0.96 26.41
CA MET A 1 1.67 -1.31 26.53
C MET A 1 1.80 -2.74 26.02
N THR A 2 2.23 -2.90 24.77
CA THR A 2 2.57 -4.22 24.23
C THR A 2 4.09 -4.30 24.27
N ASP A 3 4.60 -5.27 25.02
CA ASP A 3 6.01 -5.52 25.17
C ASP A 3 6.66 -5.69 23.80
N ASN A 4 7.65 -4.83 23.51
CA ASN A 4 8.56 -5.02 22.39
C ASN A 4 9.49 -6.18 22.72
N ILE A 5 8.96 -7.41 22.63
CA ILE A 5 9.79 -8.62 22.65
C ILE A 5 10.45 -8.67 21.28
N GLU A 6 11.76 -8.47 21.26
CA GLU A 6 12.55 -8.50 20.04
C GLU A 6 12.68 -9.95 19.55
N MET A 7 11.65 -10.44 18.87
CA MET A 7 11.62 -11.79 18.32
C MET A 7 12.71 -11.97 17.27
N ASN A 8 13.37 -13.13 17.31
CA ASN A 8 14.43 -13.49 16.36
C ASN A 8 13.84 -13.88 14.98
N PRO A 9 14.61 -13.84 13.88
CA PRO A 9 14.11 -14.15 12.53
C PRO A 9 13.48 -15.55 12.37
N ASN A 10 13.92 -16.52 13.18
CA ASN A 10 13.41 -17.89 13.15
C ASN A 10 12.00 -17.99 13.78
N GLU A 11 11.75 -17.23 14.85
CA GLU A 11 10.43 -17.14 15.48
C GLU A 11 9.40 -16.52 14.55
N TRP A 12 9.74 -15.45 13.83
CA TRP A 12 8.86 -14.85 12.85
C TRP A 12 8.54 -15.77 11.68
N THR A 13 9.54 -16.52 11.21
CA THR A 13 9.33 -17.54 10.16
C THR A 13 8.38 -18.64 10.64
N ASN A 14 8.49 -19.06 11.89
CA ASN A 14 7.58 -20.04 12.49
C ASN A 14 6.16 -19.48 12.61
N TRP A 15 6.00 -18.22 13.02
CA TRP A 15 4.70 -17.55 13.06
C TRP A 15 4.02 -17.55 11.68
N ILE A 16 4.75 -17.24 10.60
CA ILE A 16 4.19 -17.28 9.24
C ILE A 16 3.73 -18.70 8.88
N LYS A 17 4.56 -19.72 9.13
CA LYS A 17 4.20 -21.13 8.87
C LYS A 17 2.94 -21.53 9.65
N GLU A 18 2.85 -21.14 10.91
CA GLU A 18 1.69 -21.40 11.75
C GLU A 18 0.45 -20.71 11.21
N ALA A 19 0.55 -19.43 10.83
CA ALA A 19 -0.56 -18.65 10.27
C ALA A 19 -1.07 -19.24 8.94
N ILE A 20 -0.17 -19.78 8.10
CA ILE A 20 -0.54 -20.55 6.90
C ILE A 20 -1.26 -21.84 7.30
N SER A 21 -0.71 -22.61 8.23
CA SER A 21 -1.28 -23.91 8.65
C SER A 21 -2.69 -23.77 9.24
N LYS A 22 -2.92 -22.69 10.00
CA LYS A 22 -4.21 -22.33 10.60
C LYS A 22 -5.15 -21.63 9.61
N LYS A 23 -4.75 -21.47 8.34
CA LYS A 23 -5.51 -20.80 7.27
C LYS A 23 -5.86 -19.34 7.60
N HIS A 24 -5.08 -18.69 8.47
CA HIS A 24 -5.19 -17.25 8.71
C HIS A 24 -4.62 -16.44 7.54
N ILE A 25 -3.67 -17.02 6.82
CA ILE A 25 -3.10 -16.46 5.59
C ILE A 25 -3.26 -17.47 4.48
N LYS A 26 -3.78 -17.03 3.35
CA LYS A 26 -3.76 -17.84 2.14
C LYS A 26 -2.33 -17.88 1.60
N TYR A 27 -1.82 -19.08 1.38
CA TYR A 27 -0.54 -19.30 0.74
C TYR A 27 -0.73 -19.70 -0.72
N TYR A 28 0.09 -19.12 -1.59
CA TYR A 28 0.13 -19.39 -3.03
C TYR A 28 1.45 -20.06 -3.38
N GLU A 29 1.38 -21.17 -4.10
CA GLU A 29 2.56 -21.86 -4.62
C GLU A 29 3.28 -20.97 -5.64
N TYR A 30 4.55 -20.64 -5.40
CA TYR A 30 5.28 -19.70 -6.25
C TYR A 30 5.39 -20.17 -7.70
N LYS A 31 5.54 -21.47 -7.91
CA LYS A 31 5.60 -22.12 -9.24
C LYS A 31 4.32 -21.93 -10.07
N ASP A 32 3.20 -21.57 -9.45
CA ASP A 32 1.95 -21.31 -10.15
C ASP A 32 1.93 -19.91 -10.79
N PHE A 33 2.93 -19.07 -10.50
CA PHE A 33 3.08 -17.76 -11.12
C PHE A 33 4.01 -17.80 -12.33
N HIS A 34 3.62 -17.11 -13.40
CA HIS A 34 4.37 -17.02 -14.66
C HIS A 34 4.24 -15.63 -15.28
N ASN A 35 4.97 -15.36 -16.36
CA ASN A 35 5.09 -14.06 -17.03
C ASN A 35 5.48 -12.93 -16.06
N ILE A 36 6.55 -13.16 -15.31
CA ILE A 36 7.00 -12.25 -14.24
C ILE A 36 7.68 -11.03 -14.85
N GLU A 37 7.06 -9.87 -14.73
CA GLU A 37 7.62 -8.58 -15.15
C GLU A 37 7.94 -7.72 -13.93
N ILE A 38 9.14 -7.13 -13.89
CA ILE A 38 9.68 -6.44 -12.72
C ILE A 38 9.49 -4.94 -12.85
N ASN A 39 8.86 -4.34 -11.85
CA ASN A 39 8.85 -2.91 -11.62
C ASN A 39 9.59 -2.63 -10.30
N SER A 40 10.78 -2.03 -10.37
CA SER A 40 11.56 -1.67 -9.18
C SER A 40 11.12 -0.33 -8.64
N TYR A 41 10.90 -0.26 -7.33
CA TYR A 41 10.61 0.97 -6.60
C TYR A 41 11.52 1.08 -5.36
N ASP A 42 11.60 2.27 -4.78
CA ASP A 42 12.45 2.56 -3.60
C ASP A 42 12.13 1.66 -2.39
N PHE A 43 10.89 1.17 -2.28
CA PHE A 43 10.39 0.34 -1.18
C PHE A 43 10.33 -1.17 -1.51
N GLY A 44 11.10 -1.60 -2.51
CA GLY A 44 11.16 -2.99 -2.97
C GLY A 44 10.57 -3.17 -4.37
N ASN A 45 10.71 -4.38 -4.91
CA ASN A 45 10.24 -4.70 -6.25
C ASN A 45 8.78 -5.15 -6.23
N VAL A 46 8.02 -4.70 -7.22
CA VAL A 46 6.67 -5.20 -7.51
C VAL A 46 6.73 -5.96 -8.84
N TYR A 47 6.27 -7.20 -8.82
CA TYR A 47 6.25 -8.09 -9.98
C TYR A 47 4.82 -8.21 -10.50
N ARG A 48 4.58 -7.92 -11.77
CA ARG A 48 3.35 -8.35 -12.44
C ARG A 48 3.46 -9.82 -12.78
N VAL A 49 2.45 -10.60 -12.45
CA VAL A 49 2.41 -12.05 -12.71
C VAL A 49 1.04 -12.52 -13.17
N ASN A 50 0.99 -13.60 -13.93
CA ASN A 50 -0.21 -14.41 -14.13
C ASN A 50 -0.22 -15.55 -13.09
N TRP A 51 -1.41 -15.97 -12.66
CA TRP A 51 -1.56 -17.11 -11.74
C TRP A 51 -2.32 -18.26 -12.41
N LYS A 52 -1.69 -19.43 -12.52
CA LYS A 52 -2.23 -20.62 -13.22
C LYS A 52 -2.77 -20.23 -14.60
N ASN A 53 -3.85 -20.82 -15.07
CA ASN A 53 -4.46 -20.48 -16.35
C ASN A 53 -5.41 -19.27 -16.26
N SER A 54 -5.27 -18.42 -15.22
CA SER A 54 -6.10 -17.24 -15.06
C SER A 54 -5.70 -16.14 -16.04
N LYS A 55 -6.70 -15.47 -16.61
CA LYS A 55 -6.50 -14.23 -17.38
C LYS A 55 -6.26 -13.02 -16.46
N GLN A 56 -6.45 -13.17 -15.15
CA GLN A 56 -6.23 -12.11 -14.17
C GLN A 56 -4.75 -11.98 -13.82
N TYR A 57 -4.27 -10.74 -13.79
CA TYR A 57 -2.93 -10.40 -13.29
C TYR A 57 -2.94 -10.18 -11.79
N PHE A 58 -1.81 -10.47 -11.16
CA PHE A 58 -1.52 -10.23 -9.75
C PHE A 58 -0.23 -9.42 -9.61
N SER A 59 -0.08 -8.76 -8.47
CA SER A 59 1.16 -8.12 -8.06
C SER A 59 1.83 -8.97 -6.97
N LEU A 60 3.10 -9.31 -7.14
CA LEU A 60 3.94 -9.81 -6.06
C LEU A 60 4.80 -8.67 -5.54
N LYS A 61 4.73 -8.33 -4.25
CA LYS A 61 5.60 -7.30 -3.67
C LYS A 61 6.68 -7.95 -2.82
N SER A 62 7.95 -7.63 -3.11
CA SER A 62 9.08 -7.94 -2.23
C SER A 62 9.39 -6.76 -1.32
N PHE A 63 10.02 -7.05 -0.19
CA PHE A 63 10.67 -6.06 0.67
C PHE A 63 12.19 -6.23 0.59
N ASN A 64 12.93 -5.16 0.90
CA ASN A 64 14.40 -5.21 0.91
C ASN A 64 14.89 -6.17 2.01
N LEU A 65 15.83 -7.05 1.66
CA LEU A 65 16.21 -8.30 2.36
C LEU A 65 17.12 -8.11 3.59
N ASP A 66 16.84 -7.15 4.45
CA ASP A 66 17.48 -7.09 5.77
C ASP A 66 16.63 -7.87 6.79
N ASN A 67 17.16 -8.22 7.98
CA ASN A 67 16.41 -8.92 9.05
C ASN A 67 15.08 -8.24 9.48
N ILE A 68 14.79 -7.06 8.93
CA ILE A 68 13.58 -6.24 9.04
C ILE A 68 12.42 -6.79 8.17
N THR A 69 12.69 -7.52 7.08
CA THR A 69 11.71 -7.96 6.06
C THR A 69 10.53 -8.74 6.65
N VAL A 70 10.78 -9.69 7.56
CA VAL A 70 9.71 -10.55 8.09
C VAL A 70 8.78 -9.77 9.03
N LYS A 71 9.34 -8.84 9.81
CA LYS A 71 8.57 -7.92 10.67
C LYS A 71 7.68 -7.01 9.82
N GLU A 72 8.19 -6.49 8.71
CA GLU A 72 7.41 -5.67 7.77
C GLU A 72 6.27 -6.45 7.13
N ILE A 73 6.51 -7.69 6.69
CA ILE A 73 5.48 -8.56 6.13
C ILE A 73 4.35 -8.81 7.14
N ILE A 74 4.71 -9.13 8.39
CA ILE A 74 3.73 -9.40 9.44
C ILE A 74 2.96 -8.13 9.79
N ARG A 75 3.65 -6.98 9.91
CA ARG A 75 2.99 -5.69 10.12
C ARG A 75 2.01 -5.37 9.01
N GLU A 76 2.43 -5.47 7.75
CA GLU A 76 1.56 -5.24 6.58
C GLU A 76 0.37 -6.20 6.56
N PHE A 77 0.61 -7.47 6.87
CA PHE A 77 -0.45 -8.48 6.96
C PHE A 77 -1.48 -8.14 8.04
N GLU A 78 -1.03 -7.81 9.26
CA GLU A 78 -1.90 -7.44 10.38
C GLU A 78 -2.69 -6.16 10.09
N LEU A 79 -2.06 -5.16 9.47
CA LEU A 79 -2.74 -3.94 9.02
C LEU A 79 -3.83 -4.28 7.99
N ARG A 80 -3.50 -5.07 6.97
CA ARG A 80 -4.43 -5.42 5.88
C ARG A 80 -5.55 -6.36 6.30
N ARG A 81 -5.42 -7.07 7.43
CA ARG A 81 -6.52 -7.81 8.04
C ARG A 81 -7.49 -6.93 8.81
N LYS A 82 -6.99 -5.87 9.44
CA LYS A 82 -7.82 -4.90 10.18
C LYS A 82 -8.61 -4.01 9.23
N VAL A 83 -7.98 -3.63 8.11
CA VAL A 83 -8.62 -2.91 7.02
C VAL A 83 -9.51 -3.90 6.28
N ASN A 84 -10.83 -3.78 6.42
CA ASN A 84 -11.77 -4.52 5.58
C ASN A 84 -11.71 -4.02 4.14
N PHE A 85 -12.46 -4.66 3.23
CA PHE A 85 -12.49 -4.24 1.83
C PHE A 85 -12.91 -2.78 1.68
N HIS A 86 -12.13 -2.02 0.89
CA HIS A 86 -12.43 -0.65 0.47
C HIS A 86 -11.99 -0.48 -0.99
N GLU A 87 -12.83 0.13 -1.83
CA GLU A 87 -12.61 0.22 -3.28
C GLU A 87 -11.33 0.97 -3.69
N ASN A 88 -10.86 1.88 -2.83
CA ASN A 88 -9.64 2.67 -3.06
C ASN A 88 -8.41 2.16 -2.30
N ILE A 89 -8.46 0.94 -1.75
CA ILE A 89 -7.32 0.30 -1.07
C ILE A 89 -7.00 -1.02 -1.76
N VAL A 90 -5.76 -1.16 -2.23
CA VAL A 90 -5.27 -2.36 -2.91
C VAL A 90 -5.56 -3.62 -2.12
N GLN A 91 -6.27 -4.56 -2.75
CA GLN A 91 -6.65 -5.80 -2.09
C GLN A 91 -5.44 -6.71 -1.86
N PHE A 92 -5.38 -7.29 -0.66
CA PHE A 92 -4.40 -8.30 -0.28
C PHE A 92 -5.03 -9.68 -0.31
N PHE A 93 -4.37 -10.61 -1.00
CA PHE A 93 -4.89 -11.96 -1.19
C PHE A 93 -4.15 -13.01 -0.37
N GLY A 94 -2.89 -12.78 -0.02
CA GLY A 94 -2.08 -13.76 0.72
C GLY A 94 -0.59 -13.57 0.50
N ILE A 95 0.17 -14.65 0.72
CA ILE A 95 1.63 -14.65 0.55
C ILE A 95 2.09 -15.80 -0.34
N THR A 96 3.29 -15.66 -0.88
CA THR A 96 4.04 -16.72 -1.55
C THR A 96 5.49 -16.67 -1.07
N ASN A 97 6.26 -17.74 -1.28
CA ASN A 97 7.70 -17.71 -1.04
C ASN A 97 8.46 -18.13 -2.29
N LYS A 98 9.45 -17.33 -2.67
CA LYS A 98 10.42 -17.73 -3.67
C LYS A 98 11.44 -18.63 -2.97
N GLU A 99 11.41 -19.93 -3.27
CA GLU A 99 12.37 -20.87 -2.69
C GLU A 99 13.78 -20.52 -3.15
N SER A 100 14.68 -20.40 -2.17
CA SER A 100 16.13 -20.34 -2.35
C SER A 100 16.73 -21.61 -1.77
N GLN A 101 17.83 -22.10 -2.36
CA GLN A 101 18.56 -23.25 -1.84
C GLN A 101 19.06 -23.01 -0.40
N ASN A 102 19.17 -21.74 0.02
CA ASN A 102 19.39 -21.37 1.40
C ASN A 102 18.05 -21.04 2.09
N ILE A 103 17.68 -21.83 3.10
CA ILE A 103 16.44 -21.67 3.89
C ILE A 103 16.39 -20.30 4.60
N GLN A 104 17.55 -19.72 4.95
CA GLN A 104 17.62 -18.37 5.53
C GLN A 104 17.34 -17.25 4.51
N LEU A 105 17.43 -17.56 3.21
CA LEU A 105 17.13 -16.63 2.12
C LEU A 105 15.71 -16.83 1.56
N ARG A 106 14.81 -17.49 2.31
CA ARG A 106 13.40 -17.60 1.92
C ARG A 106 12.81 -16.19 1.81
N GLN A 107 12.55 -15.78 0.58
CA GLN A 107 11.95 -14.49 0.30
C GLN A 107 10.44 -14.65 0.25
N TYR A 108 9.76 -14.23 1.31
CA TYR A 108 8.31 -14.09 1.31
C TYR A 108 7.91 -12.85 0.51
N LEU A 109 6.85 -12.99 -0.29
CA LEU A 109 6.28 -11.94 -1.12
C LEU A 109 4.79 -11.81 -0.81
N LEU A 110 4.25 -10.59 -0.84
CA LEU A 110 2.81 -10.38 -0.74
C LEU A 110 2.15 -10.62 -2.10
N VAL A 111 1.03 -11.33 -2.12
CA VAL A 111 0.18 -11.51 -3.29
C VAL A 111 -0.97 -10.51 -3.19
N MET A 112 -1.03 -9.61 -4.15
CA MET A 112 -1.92 -8.44 -4.12
C MET A 112 -2.63 -8.26 -5.46
N GLU A 113 -3.67 -7.43 -5.45
CA GLU A 113 -4.31 -6.94 -6.66
C GLU A 113 -3.31 -6.22 -7.58
N TYR A 114 -3.46 -6.45 -8.88
CA TYR A 114 -2.66 -5.77 -9.90
C TYR A 114 -3.41 -4.57 -10.46
N PHE A 115 -2.71 -3.44 -10.51
CA PHE A 115 -3.17 -2.21 -11.14
C PHE A 115 -2.22 -1.84 -12.28
N ASN A 116 -2.78 -1.66 -13.47
CA ASN A 116 -2.03 -1.36 -14.69
C ASN A 116 -1.68 0.14 -14.87
N GLY A 117 -2.07 1.00 -13.94
CA GLY A 117 -1.87 2.46 -14.02
C GLY A 117 -0.51 2.97 -13.55
N GLY A 118 0.37 2.10 -13.06
CA GLY A 118 1.63 2.52 -12.46
C GLY A 118 1.43 3.25 -11.12
N SER A 119 2.44 4.02 -10.70
CA SER A 119 2.34 4.82 -9.47
C SER A 119 1.53 6.10 -9.73
N LEU A 120 0.83 6.59 -8.70
CA LEU A 120 0.13 7.88 -8.79
C LEU A 120 1.10 9.02 -9.16
N ARG A 121 2.35 8.96 -8.70
CA ARG A 121 3.39 9.94 -9.08
C ARG A 121 3.59 9.95 -10.59
N ASN A 122 3.89 8.80 -11.19
CA ASN A 122 4.14 8.72 -12.63
C ASN A 122 2.91 9.17 -13.43
N TYR A 123 1.71 8.76 -12.99
CA TYR A 123 0.46 9.16 -13.61
C TYR A 123 0.28 10.69 -13.58
N LEU A 124 0.52 11.33 -12.44
CA LEU A 124 0.42 12.78 -12.32
C LEU A 124 1.54 13.48 -13.11
N GLU A 125 2.78 13.01 -13.07
CA GLU A 125 3.88 13.59 -13.86
C GLU A 125 3.56 13.61 -15.37
N GLU A 126 2.91 12.56 -15.88
CA GLU A 126 2.53 12.47 -17.29
C GLU A 126 1.24 13.25 -17.61
N LYS A 127 0.20 13.13 -16.78
CA LYS A 127 -1.17 13.58 -17.13
C LYS A 127 -1.63 14.85 -16.44
N PHE A 128 -0.90 15.42 -15.48
CA PHE A 128 -1.41 16.51 -14.63
C PHE A 128 -1.93 17.72 -15.41
N LYS A 129 -1.30 18.06 -16.54
CA LYS A 129 -1.72 19.17 -17.41
C LYS A 129 -3.01 18.87 -18.18
N ASP A 130 -3.27 17.59 -18.48
CA ASP A 130 -4.43 17.15 -19.24
C ASP A 130 -5.64 16.87 -18.32
N LEU A 131 -5.40 16.71 -17.03
CA LEU A 131 -6.46 16.48 -16.04
C LEU A 131 -7.28 17.75 -15.80
N THR A 132 -8.59 17.62 -15.95
CA THR A 132 -9.54 18.64 -15.50
C THR A 132 -9.53 18.76 -13.97
N TRP A 133 -9.99 19.89 -13.45
CA TRP A 133 -10.17 20.06 -12.00
C TRP A 133 -11.13 19.03 -11.41
N GLU A 134 -12.16 18.62 -12.14
CA GLU A 134 -13.06 17.55 -11.73
C GLU A 134 -12.33 16.20 -11.58
N ASN A 135 -11.41 15.86 -12.51
CA ASN A 135 -10.62 14.64 -12.36
C ASN A 135 -9.67 14.72 -11.15
N LYS A 136 -9.04 15.87 -10.93
CA LYS A 136 -8.17 16.11 -9.76
C LYS A 136 -8.96 15.98 -8.46
N TYR A 137 -10.19 16.52 -8.41
CA TYR A 137 -11.11 16.35 -7.29
C TYR A 137 -11.42 14.90 -7.01
N LYS A 138 -11.81 14.14 -8.05
CA LYS A 138 -12.16 12.73 -7.93
C LYS A 138 -11.00 11.91 -7.36
N LEU A 139 -9.77 12.16 -7.82
CA LEU A 139 -8.58 11.53 -7.26
C LEU A 139 -8.37 11.90 -5.77
N ALA A 140 -8.46 13.18 -5.44
CA ALA A 140 -8.32 13.64 -4.05
C ALA A 140 -9.40 13.07 -3.12
N HIS A 141 -10.64 12.95 -3.61
CA HIS A 141 -11.77 12.35 -2.89
C HIS A 141 -11.55 10.87 -2.64
N GLN A 142 -11.16 10.09 -3.66
CA GLN A 142 -10.84 8.66 -3.52
C GLN A 142 -9.72 8.41 -2.51
N LEU A 143 -8.65 9.22 -2.55
CA LEU A 143 -7.56 9.13 -1.57
C LEU A 143 -8.05 9.49 -0.17
N SER A 144 -8.86 10.53 -0.04
CA SER A 144 -9.41 10.96 1.25
C SER A 144 -10.31 9.88 1.84
N SER A 145 -11.16 9.27 1.02
CA SER A 145 -12.02 8.14 1.37
C SER A 145 -11.20 6.96 1.93
N ALA A 146 -10.16 6.55 1.21
CA ALA A 146 -9.25 5.49 1.67
C ALA A 146 -8.59 5.83 3.02
N VAL A 147 -8.09 7.05 3.17
CA VAL A 147 -7.40 7.48 4.41
C VAL A 147 -8.36 7.56 5.59
N SER A 148 -9.58 8.06 5.39
CA SER A 148 -10.61 8.08 6.43
C SER A 148 -10.95 6.67 6.89
N HIS A 149 -11.10 5.74 5.94
CA HIS A 149 -11.33 4.34 6.26
C HIS A 149 -10.19 3.74 7.09
N LEU A 150 -8.93 4.07 6.80
CA LEU A 150 -7.79 3.67 7.63
C LEU A 150 -7.88 4.28 9.05
N HIS A 151 -8.22 5.56 9.15
CA HIS A 151 -8.33 6.27 10.43
C HIS A 151 -9.44 5.70 11.33
N GLU A 152 -10.59 5.28 10.76
CA GLU A 152 -11.65 4.57 11.49
C GLU A 152 -11.15 3.28 12.14
N LYS A 153 -10.12 2.65 11.56
CA LYS A 153 -9.46 1.46 12.12
C LYS A 153 -8.28 1.78 13.05
N GLY A 154 -8.04 3.06 13.34
CA GLY A 154 -6.91 3.53 14.13
C GLY A 154 -5.56 3.36 13.43
N ILE A 155 -5.54 3.32 12.09
CA ILE A 155 -4.33 3.13 11.27
C ILE A 155 -3.96 4.46 10.62
N VAL A 156 -2.75 4.93 10.87
CA VAL A 156 -2.18 6.10 10.19
C VAL A 156 -1.33 5.61 9.00
N HIS A 157 -1.60 6.09 7.78
CA HIS A 157 -0.88 5.67 6.57
C HIS A 157 0.62 6.02 6.61
N CYS A 158 0.97 7.14 7.27
CA CYS A 158 2.34 7.65 7.51
C CYS A 158 3.18 8.04 6.28
N ASP A 159 2.85 7.59 5.06
CA ASP A 159 3.67 7.81 3.86
C ASP A 159 2.95 8.57 2.73
N LEU A 160 2.09 9.54 3.07
CA LEU A 160 1.41 10.42 2.10
C LEU A 160 2.11 11.78 1.92
N HIS A 161 3.42 11.85 2.18
CA HIS A 161 4.14 13.12 2.26
C HIS A 161 5.18 13.25 1.14
N THR A 162 5.06 14.28 0.30
CA THR A 162 6.00 14.57 -0.81
C THR A 162 7.23 15.36 -0.36
N SER A 163 7.50 15.44 0.95
CA SER A 163 8.59 16.20 1.61
C SER A 163 8.53 17.72 1.45
N ARG A 164 7.65 18.27 0.60
CA ARG A 164 7.54 19.70 0.30
C ARG A 164 6.09 20.16 0.36
N ARG A 165 5.89 21.41 0.79
CA ARG A 165 4.62 22.12 0.60
C ARG A 165 4.52 22.54 -0.86
N GLU A 166 3.40 22.24 -1.50
CA GLU A 166 3.16 22.73 -2.86
C GLU A 166 2.99 24.26 -2.85
N THR A 167 3.52 24.91 -3.87
CA THR A 167 3.25 26.32 -4.14
C THR A 167 1.92 26.44 -4.87
N MET A 168 1.26 27.59 -4.76
CA MET A 168 0.00 27.86 -5.47
C MET A 168 0.13 27.50 -6.96
N VAL A 169 -0.73 26.60 -7.43
CA VAL A 169 -0.84 26.25 -8.85
C VAL A 169 -1.69 27.33 -9.53
N PRO A 170 -1.19 28.04 -10.55
CA PRO A 170 -1.98 29.00 -11.30
C PRO A 170 -3.28 28.37 -11.82
N ASP A 171 -4.34 29.19 -11.94
CA ASP A 171 -5.66 28.76 -12.43
C ASP A 171 -6.38 27.71 -11.57
N THR A 172 -5.99 27.57 -10.29
CA THR A 172 -6.74 26.78 -9.31
C THR A 172 -8.06 27.47 -8.96
N PRO A 173 -9.22 26.79 -9.12
CA PRO A 173 -10.50 27.37 -8.73
C PRO A 173 -10.52 27.60 -7.22
N THR A 174 -11.19 28.68 -6.81
CA THR A 174 -11.18 29.17 -5.43
C THR A 174 -11.58 28.11 -4.41
N ASP A 175 -12.57 27.27 -4.73
CA ASP A 175 -13.02 26.22 -3.81
C ASP A 175 -11.91 25.21 -3.50
N TYR A 176 -11.14 24.80 -4.51
CA TYR A 176 -9.99 23.91 -4.32
C TYR A 176 -8.88 24.59 -3.53
N PHE A 177 -8.64 25.87 -3.82
CA PHE A 177 -7.66 26.69 -3.10
C PHE A 177 -7.97 26.73 -1.60
N ASN A 178 -9.23 26.96 -1.25
CA ASN A 178 -9.68 27.01 0.14
C ASN A 178 -9.52 25.65 0.82
N ILE A 179 -9.91 24.55 0.16
CA ILE A 179 -9.79 23.19 0.70
C ILE A 179 -8.35 22.89 1.13
N TYR A 180 -7.36 23.03 0.23
CA TYR A 180 -5.99 22.68 0.60
C TYR A 180 -5.40 23.72 1.58
N THR A 181 -5.73 25.01 1.46
CA THR A 181 -5.22 26.03 2.39
C THR A 181 -5.65 25.73 3.83
N GLU A 182 -6.93 25.39 4.03
CA GLU A 182 -7.47 25.02 5.33
C GLU A 182 -6.87 23.70 5.85
N CYS A 183 -6.69 22.68 4.99
CA CYS A 183 -6.01 21.43 5.35
C CYS A 183 -4.55 21.63 5.79
N TRP A 184 -3.92 22.70 5.31
CA TRP A 184 -2.52 23.03 5.59
C TRP A 184 -2.34 24.18 6.59
N ASP A 185 -3.35 24.52 7.40
CA ASP A 185 -3.23 25.55 8.43
C ASP A 185 -2.02 25.28 9.33
N SER A 186 -1.25 26.33 9.62
CA SER A 186 -0.13 26.32 10.54
C SER A 186 -0.49 25.78 11.94
N LYS A 187 -1.72 25.99 12.39
CA LYS A 187 -2.27 25.52 13.67
C LYS A 187 -3.00 24.19 13.45
N PRO A 188 -2.52 23.06 14.00
CA PRO A 188 -3.14 21.76 13.79
C PRO A 188 -4.63 21.70 14.15
N ASN A 189 -5.05 22.41 15.20
CA ASN A 189 -6.44 22.42 15.67
C ASN A 189 -7.40 23.17 14.73
N ASN A 190 -6.88 23.98 13.81
CA ASN A 190 -7.70 24.67 12.80
C ASN A 190 -7.94 23.79 11.56
N ARG A 191 -7.19 22.70 11.42
CA ARG A 191 -7.31 21.83 10.25
C ARG A 191 -8.61 21.05 10.34
N PRO A 192 -9.31 20.88 9.21
CA PRO A 192 -10.52 20.06 9.15
C PRO A 192 -10.21 18.59 9.47
N THR A 193 -11.18 17.87 10.01
CA THR A 193 -11.14 16.41 10.05
C THR A 193 -11.46 15.83 8.67
N MET A 194 -11.09 14.57 8.43
CA MET A 194 -11.40 13.88 7.16
C MET A 194 -12.93 13.84 6.92
N ASP A 195 -13.72 13.62 7.97
CA ASP A 195 -15.19 13.58 7.91
C ASP A 195 -15.82 14.91 7.45
N GLN A 196 -15.13 16.04 7.67
CA GLN A 196 -15.56 17.36 7.21
C GLN A 196 -15.26 17.59 5.72
N ARG A 197 -14.44 16.74 5.08
CA ARG A 197 -13.96 16.92 3.70
C ARG A 197 -14.42 15.88 2.71
N ILE A 198 -14.89 14.73 3.17
CA ILE A 198 -15.31 13.61 2.30
C ILE A 198 -16.78 13.69 1.89
N LYS A 199 -17.58 14.50 2.61
CA LYS A 199 -19.00 14.77 2.32
C LYS A 199 -19.16 15.75 1.16
#